data_AF-A0A2N3CTL8-F1
#
_entry.id   AF-A0A2N3CTL8-F1
#
_cell.length_a   1.000
_cell.length_b   1.000
_cell.length_c   1.000
_cell.angle_alpha   90.00
_cell.angle_beta   90.00
_cell.angle_gamma   90.00
#
_symmetry.space_group_name_H-M   'P 1'
#
loop_
_entity.id
_entity.type
_entity.pdbx_description
1 polymer ?
#
loop_
_entity_poly.entity_id
_entity_poly.type
_entity_poly.pdbx_seq_one_letter_code
_entity_poly.pdbx_strand_id
1 'polypeptide(L)'
;DQARKAALQTARDNAASALAAARAELAGVEREHTALTRDRDARAKREAGRQGLATALDRVSVAPGYERALAAVLGRDGKSPLGTPATPQDGRFWTGANAPAPVADSLLARLSNCPPELAARLALVHCADADDGRTLAPGEWLVTRAGHLRRWDGFIARGEGAAEAAQLEAANRFAELDAALPPLRAAAAAAEAEDKAVREELGALQAALVAQERGIAGAIEAERQALRRLDQAEAAKERIAARLAELAANAGEIEAQITAAAAEVTAARTQRERLPARDAERAALDAAQARNEAARTAVQAALADLAAQDQALAVARERLAAQQADHAGWQARSSDAERRMAETGRRLAEIA
;
A
#
# COMPACT_ATOMS: atom_id res chain seq x y z
N ASP A 1 -12.45 -13.31 -1.20
CA ASP A 1 -11.11 -13.56 -0.61
C ASP A 1 -11.03 -13.41 0.91
N GLN A 2 -11.51 -12.33 1.55
CA GLN A 2 -11.46 -12.21 3.01
C GLN A 2 -12.21 -13.34 3.75
N ALA A 3 -13.41 -13.71 3.28
CA ALA A 3 -14.13 -14.87 3.82
C ALA A 3 -13.37 -16.20 3.63
N ARG A 4 -12.72 -16.38 2.47
CA ARG A 4 -11.86 -17.55 2.19
C ARG A 4 -10.64 -17.58 3.08
N LYS A 5 -10.02 -16.42 3.36
CA LYS A 5 -8.90 -16.29 4.30
C LYS A 5 -9.31 -16.70 5.71
N ALA A 6 -10.45 -16.24 6.20
CA ALA A 6 -10.99 -16.65 7.49
C ALA A 6 -11.25 -18.16 7.55
N ALA A 7 -11.88 -18.73 6.52
CA ALA A 7 -12.12 -20.17 6.42
C ALA A 7 -10.80 -20.97 6.43
N LEU A 8 -9.78 -20.54 5.68
CA LEU A 8 -8.47 -21.19 5.67
C LEU A 8 -7.70 -21.04 6.99
N GLN A 9 -7.89 -19.95 7.72
CA GLN A 9 -7.34 -19.81 9.08
C GLN A 9 -7.96 -20.82 10.04
N THR A 10 -9.28 -20.98 10.01
CA THR A 10 -9.97 -22.02 10.79
C THR A 10 -9.54 -23.43 10.35
N ALA A 11 -9.44 -23.68 9.05
CA ALA A 11 -8.95 -24.97 8.53
C ALA A 11 -7.52 -25.26 9.01
N ARG A 12 -6.63 -24.26 9.03
CA ARG A 12 -5.26 -24.38 9.55
C ARG A 12 -5.27 -24.78 11.02
N ASP A 13 -6.10 -24.14 11.83
CA ASP A 13 -6.16 -24.41 13.26
C ASP A 13 -6.68 -25.83 13.54
N ASN A 14 -7.69 -26.26 12.79
CA ASN A 14 -8.22 -27.61 12.86
C ASN A 14 -7.18 -28.65 12.40
N ALA A 15 -6.49 -28.41 11.28
CA ALA A 15 -5.46 -29.31 10.76
C ALA A 15 -4.26 -29.40 11.71
N ALA A 16 -3.83 -28.28 12.29
CA ALA A 16 -2.75 -28.26 13.28
C ALA A 16 -3.14 -29.03 14.56
N SER A 17 -4.40 -28.89 15.02
CA SER A 17 -4.91 -29.63 16.17
C SER A 17 -4.98 -31.14 15.88
N ALA A 18 -5.50 -31.53 14.70
CA ALA A 18 -5.56 -32.92 14.27
C ALA A 18 -4.16 -33.55 14.14
N LEU A 19 -3.20 -32.83 13.57
CA LEU A 19 -1.81 -33.27 13.48
C LEU A 19 -1.19 -33.47 14.87
N ALA A 20 -1.42 -32.54 15.79
CA ALA A 20 -0.92 -32.66 17.16
C ALA A 20 -1.49 -33.89 17.88
N ALA A 21 -2.81 -34.14 17.72
CA ALA A 21 -3.47 -35.32 18.27
C ALA A 21 -2.91 -36.63 17.68
N ALA A 22 -2.83 -36.73 16.35
CA ALA A 22 -2.31 -37.92 15.66
C ALA A 22 -0.85 -38.21 16.03
N ARG A 23 0.00 -37.19 16.15
CA ARG A 23 1.39 -37.34 16.61
C ARG A 23 1.48 -37.76 18.08
N ALA A 24 0.62 -37.25 18.95
CA ALA A 24 0.61 -37.63 20.35
C ALA A 24 0.21 -39.11 20.53
N GLU A 25 -0.82 -39.55 19.82
CA GLU A 25 -1.27 -40.95 19.83
C GLU A 25 -0.19 -41.89 19.27
N LEU A 26 0.36 -41.57 18.09
CA LEU A 26 1.44 -42.34 17.48
C LEU A 26 2.65 -42.43 18.43
N ALA A 27 3.08 -41.32 19.02
CA ALA A 27 4.22 -41.31 19.94
C ALA A 27 3.96 -42.13 21.21
N GLY A 28 2.71 -42.19 21.69
CA GLY A 28 2.32 -43.05 22.81
C GLY A 28 2.51 -44.52 22.47
N VAL A 29 1.92 -44.96 21.36
CA VAL A 29 1.97 -46.35 20.86
C VAL A 29 3.40 -46.76 20.49
N GLU A 30 4.17 -45.88 19.84
CA GLU A 30 5.56 -46.16 19.46
C GLU A 30 6.48 -46.34 20.66
N ARG A 31 6.27 -45.58 21.75
CA ARG A 31 7.06 -45.77 22.99
C ARG A 31 6.80 -47.14 23.60
N GLU A 32 5.53 -47.54 23.70
CA GLU A 32 5.15 -48.84 24.24
C GLU A 32 5.67 -49.98 23.36
N HIS A 33 5.47 -49.88 22.05
CA HIS A 33 5.98 -50.85 21.07
C HIS A 33 7.51 -50.97 21.13
N THR A 34 8.23 -49.85 21.22
CA THR A 34 9.69 -49.84 21.33
C THR A 34 10.16 -50.51 22.62
N ALA A 35 9.47 -50.28 23.74
CA ALA A 35 9.79 -50.92 25.02
C ALA A 35 9.62 -52.45 24.94
N LEU A 36 8.50 -52.91 24.38
CA LEU A 36 8.22 -54.33 24.19
C LEU A 36 9.15 -54.98 23.15
N THR A 37 9.50 -54.25 22.08
CA THR A 37 10.49 -54.70 21.08
C THR A 37 11.83 -54.97 21.74
N ARG A 38 12.32 -54.03 22.57
CA ARG A 38 13.61 -54.19 23.27
C ARG A 38 13.59 -55.41 24.21
N ASP A 39 12.50 -55.62 24.93
CA ASP A 39 12.38 -56.79 25.81
C ASP A 39 12.32 -58.10 25.01
N ARG A 40 11.56 -58.14 23.91
CA ARG A 40 11.52 -59.28 22.99
C ARG A 40 12.89 -59.58 22.40
N ASP A 41 13.62 -58.57 21.92
CA ASP A 41 14.93 -58.75 21.31
C ASP A 41 15.97 -59.18 22.36
N ALA A 42 15.88 -58.67 23.59
CA ALA A 42 16.70 -59.13 24.71
C ALA A 42 16.39 -60.59 25.10
N ARG A 43 15.15 -61.04 24.96
CA ARG A 43 14.76 -62.46 25.12
C ARG A 43 15.30 -63.31 23.97
N ALA A 44 15.11 -62.90 22.72
CA ALA A 44 15.62 -63.60 21.54
C ALA A 44 17.15 -63.76 21.57
N LYS A 45 17.90 -62.74 22.01
CA LYS A 45 19.36 -62.84 22.20
C LYS A 45 19.75 -63.84 23.29
N ARG A 46 19.01 -63.88 24.40
CA ARG A 46 19.22 -64.88 25.46
C ARG A 46 18.92 -66.30 24.96
N GLU A 47 17.93 -66.46 24.10
CA GLU A 47 17.58 -67.73 23.48
C GLU A 47 18.63 -68.18 22.47
N ALA A 48 19.09 -67.30 21.56
CA ALA A 48 20.12 -67.61 20.58
C ALA A 48 21.48 -67.98 21.22
N GLY A 49 21.77 -67.47 22.42
CA GLY A 49 22.95 -67.86 23.21
C GLY A 49 22.83 -69.22 23.89
N ARG A 50 21.64 -69.84 23.93
CA ARG A 50 21.47 -71.21 24.45
C ARG A 50 21.82 -72.23 23.37
N GLN A 51 22.71 -73.16 23.70
CA GLN A 51 22.87 -74.39 22.92
C GLN A 51 21.74 -75.36 23.34
N GLY A 52 20.60 -75.33 22.65
CA GLY A 52 19.46 -76.20 22.98
C GLY A 52 18.24 -76.01 22.08
N LEU A 53 17.26 -76.91 22.25
CA LEU A 53 15.95 -76.84 21.59
C LEU A 53 15.11 -75.66 22.14
N ALA A 54 14.21 -75.11 21.32
CA ALA A 54 13.31 -74.02 21.71
C ALA A 54 12.37 -74.46 22.85
N THR A 55 12.02 -73.56 23.78
CA THR A 55 11.13 -73.92 24.88
C THR A 55 9.66 -73.89 24.46
N ALA A 56 8.82 -74.61 25.21
CA ALA A 56 7.38 -74.64 24.96
C ALA A 56 6.77 -73.22 24.88
N LEU A 57 7.17 -72.31 25.78
CA LEU A 57 6.70 -70.92 25.81
C LEU A 57 7.18 -70.07 24.63
N ASP A 58 8.28 -70.44 23.96
CA ASP A 58 8.81 -69.69 22.82
C ASP A 58 8.02 -69.99 21.53
N ARG A 59 7.37 -71.16 21.46
CA ARG A 59 6.67 -71.63 20.25
C ARG A 59 5.14 -71.64 20.37
N VAL A 60 4.60 -71.53 21.57
CA VAL A 60 3.16 -71.50 21.80
C VAL A 60 2.63 -70.06 21.74
N SER A 61 1.43 -69.88 21.20
CA SER A 61 0.74 -68.59 21.22
C SER A 61 -0.73 -68.81 21.56
N VAL A 62 -1.26 -67.93 22.41
CA VAL A 62 -2.61 -68.05 22.97
C VAL A 62 -3.40 -66.78 22.70
N ALA A 63 -4.70 -66.94 22.48
CA ALA A 63 -5.60 -65.81 22.32
C ALA A 63 -5.56 -64.88 23.55
N PRO A 64 -5.73 -63.55 23.36
CA PRO A 64 -5.76 -62.60 24.46
C PRO A 64 -6.79 -62.95 25.54
N GLY A 65 -6.39 -62.83 26.80
CA GLY A 65 -7.21 -63.12 27.98
C GLY A 65 -7.20 -64.59 28.44
N TYR A 66 -6.31 -65.42 27.89
CA TYR A 66 -6.08 -66.83 28.27
C TYR A 66 -4.61 -67.11 28.64
N GLU A 67 -3.76 -66.09 28.69
CA GLU A 67 -2.33 -66.17 28.98
C GLU A 67 -2.07 -66.78 30.35
N ARG A 68 -2.81 -66.31 31.36
CA ARG A 68 -2.72 -66.81 32.73
C ARG A 68 -3.19 -68.26 32.85
N ALA A 69 -4.18 -68.66 32.06
CA ALA A 69 -4.63 -70.04 31.99
C ALA A 69 -3.54 -70.95 31.40
N LEU A 70 -2.94 -70.56 30.28
CA LEU A 70 -1.84 -71.31 29.67
C LEU A 70 -0.62 -71.37 30.58
N ALA A 71 -0.25 -70.25 31.20
CA ALA A 71 0.87 -70.19 32.12
C ALA A 71 0.67 -71.06 33.36
N ALA A 72 -0.54 -71.10 33.93
CA ALA A 72 -0.87 -71.96 35.07
C ALA A 72 -0.81 -73.45 34.70
N VAL A 73 -1.22 -73.81 33.48
CA VAL A 73 -1.20 -75.20 33.00
C VAL A 73 0.20 -75.68 32.69
N LEU A 74 1.02 -74.84 32.05
CA LEU A 74 2.40 -75.20 31.72
C LEU A 74 3.31 -75.10 32.94
N GLY A 75 3.06 -74.16 33.84
CA GLY A 75 3.85 -73.93 35.06
C GLY A 75 5.36 -73.99 34.79
N ARG A 76 6.08 -74.78 35.58
CA ARG A 76 7.52 -75.00 35.38
C ARG A 76 7.86 -75.74 34.09
N ASP A 77 6.94 -76.55 33.55
CA ASP A 77 7.13 -77.27 32.29
C ASP A 77 7.09 -76.37 31.06
N GLY A 78 6.59 -75.13 31.17
CA GLY A 78 6.62 -74.15 30.07
C GLY A 78 8.05 -73.79 29.62
N LYS A 79 9.04 -73.96 30.50
CA LYS A 79 10.47 -73.75 30.21
C LYS A 79 11.18 -75.00 29.68
N SER A 80 10.49 -76.12 29.59
CA SER A 80 11.04 -77.37 29.06
C SER A 80 11.18 -77.26 27.53
N PRO A 81 12.29 -77.72 26.93
CA PRO A 81 12.44 -77.72 25.48
C PRO A 81 11.45 -78.65 24.77
N LEU A 82 11.08 -78.28 23.55
CA LEU A 82 10.26 -79.08 22.63
C LEU A 82 11.14 -80.00 21.80
N GLY A 83 10.78 -81.28 21.74
CA GLY A 83 11.47 -82.33 21.00
C GLY A 83 12.36 -83.22 21.86
N THR A 84 12.77 -84.34 21.28
CA THR A 84 13.69 -85.30 21.91
C THR A 84 15.14 -84.82 21.72
N PRO A 85 15.97 -84.80 22.79
CA PRO A 85 17.36 -84.43 22.65
C PRO A 85 18.12 -85.46 21.80
N ALA A 86 19.09 -84.98 21.00
CA ALA A 86 19.89 -85.83 20.11
C ALA A 86 20.76 -86.86 20.86
N THR A 87 21.12 -86.55 22.12
CA THR A 87 21.84 -87.44 23.03
C THR A 87 21.04 -87.61 24.32
N PRO A 88 21.01 -88.82 24.93
CA PRO A 88 20.39 -89.01 26.23
C PRO A 88 21.01 -88.06 27.26
N GLN A 89 20.19 -87.19 27.84
CA GLN A 89 20.59 -86.20 28.82
C GLN A 89 19.50 -86.07 29.89
N ASP A 90 19.91 -85.82 31.12
CA ASP A 90 18.99 -85.57 32.23
C ASP A 90 18.29 -84.22 32.01
N GLY A 91 16.96 -84.18 32.17
CA GLY A 91 16.19 -82.95 32.00
C GLY A 91 14.70 -83.16 31.82
N ARG A 92 13.98 -82.07 31.55
CA ARG A 92 12.53 -82.06 31.26
C ARG A 92 12.35 -81.69 29.80
N PHE A 93 11.63 -82.51 29.04
CA PHE A 93 11.41 -82.31 27.61
C PHE A 93 9.95 -82.60 27.26
N TRP A 94 9.41 -81.84 26.32
CA TRP A 94 8.14 -82.14 25.68
C TRP A 94 8.42 -82.89 24.38
N THR A 95 8.31 -84.21 24.40
CA THR A 95 8.58 -85.06 23.22
C THR A 95 7.33 -85.37 22.39
N GLY A 96 6.16 -84.91 22.86
CA GLY A 96 4.87 -85.23 22.28
C GLY A 96 4.33 -86.61 22.64
N ALA A 97 3.05 -86.79 22.38
CA ALA A 97 2.29 -88.02 22.56
C ALA A 97 1.07 -88.01 21.63
N ASN A 98 0.42 -89.16 21.45
CA ASN A 98 -0.85 -89.25 20.73
C ASN A 98 -1.90 -88.41 21.47
N ALA A 99 -2.42 -87.37 20.81
CA ALA A 99 -3.39 -86.47 21.40
C ALA A 99 -4.75 -87.18 21.53
N PRO A 100 -5.35 -87.23 22.74
CA PRO A 100 -6.71 -87.73 22.91
C PRO A 100 -7.73 -86.74 22.31
N ALA A 101 -9.00 -87.16 22.24
CA ALA A 101 -10.08 -86.25 21.87
C ALA A 101 -10.12 -85.06 22.86
N PRO A 102 -10.13 -83.81 22.37
CA PRO A 102 -10.18 -82.64 23.24
C PRO A 102 -11.46 -82.62 24.07
N VAL A 103 -11.33 -82.19 25.32
CA VAL A 103 -12.48 -81.99 26.19
C VAL A 103 -13.32 -80.78 25.74
N ALA A 104 -14.57 -80.71 26.20
CA ALA A 104 -15.42 -79.55 25.96
C ALA A 104 -14.76 -78.26 26.50
N ASP A 105 -14.78 -77.21 25.68
CA ASP A 105 -14.12 -75.92 25.94
C ASP A 105 -12.63 -76.06 26.31
N SER A 106 -11.93 -76.95 25.61
CA SER A 106 -10.50 -77.17 25.85
C SER A 106 -9.67 -75.90 25.66
N LEU A 107 -8.66 -75.71 26.51
CA LEU A 107 -7.64 -74.66 26.36
C LEU A 107 -6.92 -74.77 25.00
N LEU A 108 -6.80 -75.97 24.44
CA LEU A 108 -6.24 -76.19 23.10
C LEU A 108 -6.97 -75.37 22.03
N ALA A 109 -8.29 -75.21 22.15
CA ALA A 109 -9.08 -74.43 21.20
C ALA A 109 -8.87 -72.91 21.32
N ARG A 110 -8.15 -72.44 22.35
CA ARG A 110 -7.82 -71.02 22.57
C ARG A 110 -6.42 -70.66 22.10
N LEU A 111 -5.66 -71.62 21.60
CA LEU A 111 -4.31 -71.42 21.09
C LEU A 111 -4.36 -71.00 19.62
N SER A 112 -3.68 -69.91 19.29
CA SER A 112 -3.48 -69.48 17.90
C SER A 112 -2.33 -70.25 17.23
N ASN A 113 -1.37 -70.72 18.03
CA ASN A 113 -0.29 -71.61 17.58
C ASN A 113 0.02 -72.61 18.70
N CYS A 114 -0.16 -73.91 18.44
CA CYS A 114 0.14 -74.98 19.39
C CYS A 114 1.16 -75.95 18.80
N PRO A 115 2.36 -76.07 19.38
CA PRO A 115 3.29 -77.14 19.06
C PRO A 115 2.63 -78.52 19.24
N PRO A 116 2.86 -79.49 18.33
CA PRO A 116 2.25 -80.81 18.41
C PRO A 116 2.64 -81.55 19.69
N GLU A 117 3.81 -81.26 20.26
CA GLU A 117 4.31 -81.87 21.49
C GLU A 117 3.47 -81.51 22.73
N LEU A 118 2.76 -80.38 22.69
CA LEU A 118 1.88 -79.92 23.77
C LEU A 118 0.42 -80.34 23.58
N ALA A 119 0.04 -80.74 22.37
CA ALA A 119 -1.36 -80.98 21.99
C ALA A 119 -2.04 -82.00 22.91
N ALA A 120 -1.35 -83.10 23.24
CA ALA A 120 -1.91 -84.14 24.09
C ALA A 120 -2.23 -83.67 25.52
N ARG A 121 -1.38 -82.82 26.09
CA ARG A 121 -1.62 -82.24 27.43
C ARG A 121 -2.77 -81.24 27.38
N LEU A 122 -2.73 -80.31 26.42
CA LEU A 122 -3.67 -79.20 26.34
C LEU A 122 -5.08 -79.65 25.91
N ALA A 123 -5.19 -80.76 25.17
CA ALA A 123 -6.47 -81.38 24.80
C ALA A 123 -7.32 -81.78 26.01
N LEU A 124 -6.71 -82.22 27.11
CA LEU A 124 -7.39 -82.65 28.34
C LEU A 124 -7.58 -81.54 29.37
N VAL A 125 -7.34 -80.29 28.99
CA VAL A 125 -7.48 -79.14 29.89
C VAL A 125 -8.76 -78.39 29.54
N HIS A 126 -9.77 -78.44 30.41
CA HIS A 126 -10.94 -77.58 30.33
C HIS A 126 -10.55 -76.14 30.64
N CYS A 127 -11.07 -75.19 29.86
CA CYS A 127 -10.93 -73.77 30.13
C CYS A 127 -12.29 -73.16 30.45
N ALA A 128 -12.41 -72.52 31.61
CA ALA A 128 -13.65 -71.89 32.07
C ALA A 128 -13.38 -70.49 32.66
N ASP A 129 -14.41 -69.67 32.83
CA ASP A 129 -14.26 -68.38 33.52
C ASP A 129 -14.03 -68.56 35.03
N ALA A 130 -14.71 -69.54 35.63
CA ALA A 130 -14.57 -69.93 37.03
C ALA A 130 -14.57 -71.45 37.19
N ASP A 131 -14.05 -71.94 38.31
CA ASP A 131 -14.12 -73.36 38.65
C ASP A 131 -15.55 -73.69 39.10
N ASP A 132 -16.23 -74.53 38.32
CA ASP A 132 -17.62 -74.91 38.50
C ASP A 132 -17.79 -76.20 39.33
N GLY A 133 -16.70 -76.76 39.84
CA GLY A 133 -16.73 -77.96 40.68
C GLY A 133 -17.05 -79.24 39.90
N ARG A 134 -17.05 -79.24 38.56
CA ARG A 134 -17.30 -80.44 37.77
C ARG A 134 -16.36 -81.59 38.13
N THR A 135 -16.85 -82.81 38.04
CA THR A 135 -16.04 -84.02 38.17
C THR A 135 -15.13 -84.15 36.96
N LEU A 136 -13.84 -84.37 37.21
CA LEU A 136 -12.81 -84.51 36.17
C LEU A 136 -12.44 -85.98 36.02
N ALA A 137 -12.39 -86.47 34.78
CA ALA A 137 -11.92 -87.82 34.48
C ALA A 137 -10.40 -87.93 34.68
N PRO A 138 -9.85 -89.15 34.82
CA PRO A 138 -8.41 -89.33 34.95
C PRO A 138 -7.62 -88.68 33.81
N GLY A 139 -6.69 -87.79 34.17
CA GLY A 139 -5.88 -87.01 33.24
C GLY A 139 -6.43 -85.61 32.92
N GLU A 140 -7.70 -85.32 33.22
CA GLU A 140 -8.34 -84.03 32.96
C GLU A 140 -7.99 -82.97 33.99
N TRP A 141 -7.80 -81.74 33.51
CA TRP A 141 -7.51 -80.56 34.31
C TRP A 141 -8.57 -79.50 34.01
N LEU A 142 -8.91 -78.67 34.99
CA LEU A 142 -9.70 -77.46 34.80
C LEU A 142 -8.82 -76.26 35.12
N VAL A 143 -8.74 -75.32 34.19
CA VAL A 143 -8.09 -74.03 34.42
C VAL A 143 -9.07 -72.90 34.21
N THR A 144 -9.04 -71.92 35.11
CA THR A 144 -9.80 -70.69 34.94
C THR A 144 -9.00 -69.66 34.14
N ARG A 145 -9.68 -68.69 33.53
CA ARG A 145 -9.00 -67.54 32.90
C ARG A 145 -8.10 -66.75 33.85
N ALA A 146 -8.39 -66.77 35.16
CA ALA A 146 -7.55 -66.16 36.18
C ALA A 146 -6.25 -66.94 36.47
N GLY A 147 -6.10 -68.15 35.91
CA GLY A 147 -4.96 -69.04 36.15
C GLY A 147 -5.13 -69.89 37.42
N HIS A 148 -6.37 -70.16 37.86
CA HIS A 148 -6.61 -71.14 38.92
C HIS A 148 -6.73 -72.52 38.29
N LEU A 149 -5.94 -73.47 38.78
CA LEU A 149 -5.85 -74.82 38.24
C LEU A 149 -6.40 -75.83 39.25
N ARG A 150 -7.23 -76.76 38.78
CA ARG A 150 -7.67 -77.96 39.50
C ARG A 150 -7.44 -79.20 38.65
N ARG A 151 -6.89 -80.25 39.25
CA ARG A 151 -6.61 -81.53 38.59
C ARG A 151 -7.54 -82.62 39.09
N TRP A 152 -7.75 -83.65 38.27
CA TRP A 152 -8.57 -84.82 38.61
C TRP A 152 -8.15 -85.54 39.90
N ASP A 153 -6.87 -85.48 40.28
CA ASP A 153 -6.31 -86.10 41.48
C ASP A 153 -6.50 -85.26 42.75
N GLY A 154 -7.22 -84.14 42.67
CA GLY A 154 -7.52 -83.25 43.79
C GLY A 154 -6.46 -82.15 44.01
N PHE A 155 -5.43 -82.07 43.18
CA PHE A 155 -4.45 -80.98 43.25
C PHE A 155 -5.06 -79.65 42.80
N ILE A 156 -4.83 -78.58 43.57
CA ILE A 156 -5.27 -77.22 43.25
C ILE A 156 -4.06 -76.28 43.31
N ALA A 157 -3.85 -75.47 42.27
CA ALA A 157 -2.85 -74.41 42.25
C ALA A 157 -3.49 -73.06 41.94
N ARG A 158 -3.01 -72.01 42.61
CA ARG A 158 -3.46 -70.63 42.43
C ARG A 158 -2.24 -69.72 42.42
N GLY A 159 -2.16 -68.83 41.44
CA GLY A 159 -1.06 -67.86 41.34
C GLY A 159 0.27 -68.41 40.81
N GLU A 160 0.28 -69.61 40.25
CA GLU A 160 1.47 -70.13 39.54
C GLU A 160 1.60 -69.51 38.13
N GLY A 161 2.83 -69.45 37.62
CA GLY A 161 3.09 -69.03 36.24
C GLY A 161 3.03 -67.52 35.98
N ALA A 162 3.10 -66.68 37.02
CA ALA A 162 2.95 -65.22 36.85
C ALA A 162 3.98 -64.59 35.88
N ALA A 163 5.22 -65.08 35.88
CA ALA A 163 6.26 -64.58 34.97
C ALA A 163 6.01 -65.04 33.52
N GLU A 164 5.57 -66.29 33.35
CA GLU A 164 5.22 -66.89 32.06
C GLU A 164 3.95 -66.23 31.47
N ALA A 165 2.97 -65.92 32.31
CA ALA A 165 1.78 -65.16 31.93
C ALA A 165 2.15 -63.75 31.46
N ALA A 166 2.99 -63.03 32.21
CA ALA A 166 3.46 -61.71 31.81
C ALA A 166 4.23 -61.74 30.47
N GLN A 167 4.99 -62.80 30.18
CA GLN A 167 5.65 -62.99 28.89
C GLN A 167 4.65 -63.15 27.74
N LEU A 168 3.62 -63.98 27.93
CA LEU A 168 2.57 -64.21 26.93
C LEU A 168 1.72 -62.94 26.72
N GLU A 169 1.36 -62.24 27.81
CA GLU A 169 0.62 -60.97 27.76
C GLU A 169 1.42 -59.90 27.02
N ALA A 170 2.73 -59.78 27.30
CA ALA A 170 3.62 -58.88 26.59
C ALA A 170 3.75 -59.22 25.09
N ALA A 171 3.71 -60.51 24.72
CA ALA A 171 3.75 -60.94 23.32
C ALA A 171 2.45 -60.60 22.58
N ASN A 172 1.30 -60.81 23.22
CA ASN A 172 -0.01 -60.44 22.67
C ASN A 172 -0.15 -58.91 22.55
N ARG A 173 0.27 -58.15 23.57
CA ARG A 173 0.29 -56.69 23.52
C ARG A 173 1.22 -56.16 22.44
N PHE A 174 2.39 -56.79 22.26
CA PHE A 174 3.29 -56.44 21.17
C PHE A 174 2.61 -56.64 19.80
N ALA A 175 1.95 -57.78 19.57
CA ALA A 175 1.27 -58.06 18.31
C ALA A 175 0.12 -57.07 18.03
N GLU A 176 -0.63 -56.69 19.07
CA GLU A 176 -1.68 -55.66 18.97
C GLU A 176 -1.10 -54.30 18.55
N LEU A 177 -0.04 -53.84 19.21
CA LEU A 177 0.61 -52.57 18.91
C LEU A 177 1.28 -52.59 17.52
N ASP A 178 1.90 -53.70 17.15
CA ASP A 178 2.54 -53.88 15.85
C ASP A 178 1.52 -53.77 14.70
N ALA A 179 0.32 -54.31 14.90
CA ALA A 179 -0.80 -54.16 13.96
C ALA A 179 -1.41 -52.74 13.96
N ALA A 180 -1.41 -52.05 15.10
CA ALA A 180 -1.94 -50.69 15.24
C ALA A 180 -1.00 -49.60 14.69
N LEU A 181 0.31 -49.85 14.63
CA LEU A 181 1.28 -48.85 14.18
C LEU A 181 1.12 -48.39 12.71
N PRO A 182 0.96 -49.28 11.71
CA PRO A 182 0.79 -48.87 10.32
C PRO A 182 -0.37 -47.88 10.09
N PRO A 183 -1.61 -48.12 10.59
CA PRO A 183 -2.69 -47.15 10.40
C PRO A 183 -2.45 -45.83 11.14
N LEU A 184 -1.84 -45.85 12.33
CA LEU A 184 -1.50 -44.62 13.07
C LEU A 184 -0.42 -43.78 12.35
N ARG A 185 0.60 -44.42 11.78
CA ARG A 185 1.60 -43.75 10.94
C ARG A 185 0.98 -43.14 9.69
N ALA A 186 0.07 -43.87 9.04
CA ALA A 186 -0.66 -43.36 7.88
C ALA A 186 -1.55 -42.15 8.26
N ALA A 187 -2.24 -42.20 9.40
CA ALA A 187 -3.05 -41.10 9.91
C ALA A 187 -2.20 -39.86 10.22
N ALA A 188 -1.05 -40.01 10.89
CA ALA A 188 -0.13 -38.92 11.17
C ALA A 188 0.44 -38.29 9.89
N ALA A 189 0.81 -39.11 8.90
CA ALA A 189 1.30 -38.64 7.60
C ALA A 189 0.21 -37.89 6.80
N ALA A 190 -1.04 -38.38 6.83
CA ALA A 190 -2.17 -37.72 6.19
C ALA A 190 -2.47 -36.36 6.85
N ALA A 191 -2.48 -36.30 8.19
CA ALA A 191 -2.68 -35.05 8.92
C ALA A 191 -1.55 -34.04 8.66
N GLU A 192 -0.31 -34.51 8.48
CA GLU A 192 0.83 -33.66 8.13
C GLU A 192 0.73 -33.11 6.70
N ALA A 193 0.29 -33.94 5.75
CA ALA A 193 0.03 -33.49 4.38
C ALA A 193 -1.09 -32.44 4.32
N GLU A 194 -2.16 -32.63 5.10
CA GLU A 194 -3.27 -31.67 5.19
C GLU A 194 -2.84 -30.34 5.84
N ASP A 195 -2.14 -30.35 6.98
CA ASP A 195 -1.61 -29.14 7.62
C ASP A 195 -0.69 -28.37 6.66
N LYS A 196 0.16 -29.08 5.92
CA LYS A 196 1.03 -28.47 4.90
C LYS A 196 0.21 -27.83 3.77
N ALA A 197 -0.74 -28.56 3.19
CA ALA A 197 -1.55 -28.08 2.07
C ALA A 197 -2.33 -26.81 2.46
N VAL A 198 -2.98 -26.81 3.63
CA VAL A 198 -3.76 -25.67 4.11
C VAL A 198 -2.86 -24.46 4.38
N ARG A 199 -1.64 -24.65 4.92
CA ARG A 199 -0.67 -23.56 5.11
C ARG A 199 -0.18 -22.96 3.80
N GLU A 200 0.12 -23.80 2.82
CA GLU A 200 0.53 -23.35 1.50
C GLU A 200 -0.58 -22.56 0.80
N GLU A 201 -1.82 -23.04 0.86
CA GLU A 201 -2.98 -22.33 0.29
C GLU A 201 -3.23 -20.99 1.01
N LEU A 202 -3.18 -20.98 2.34
CA LEU A 202 -3.34 -19.75 3.12
C LEU A 202 -2.24 -18.73 2.79
N GLY A 203 -0.99 -19.18 2.68
CA GLY A 203 0.14 -18.32 2.30
C GLY A 203 -0.01 -17.74 0.90
N ALA A 204 -0.40 -18.56 -0.08
CA ALA A 204 -0.66 -18.11 -1.44
C ALA A 204 -1.80 -17.08 -1.52
N LEU A 205 -2.91 -17.32 -0.81
CA LEU A 205 -4.03 -16.38 -0.76
C LEU A 205 -3.62 -15.04 -0.12
N GLN A 206 -2.83 -15.07 0.96
CA GLN A 206 -2.34 -13.85 1.61
C GLN A 206 -1.42 -13.04 0.68
N ALA A 207 -0.51 -13.70 -0.04
CA ALA A 207 0.35 -13.05 -1.02
C ALA A 207 -0.47 -12.42 -2.16
N ALA A 208 -1.50 -13.13 -2.66
CA ALA A 208 -2.39 -12.64 -3.71
C ALA A 208 -3.18 -11.39 -3.26
N LEU A 209 -3.71 -11.41 -2.03
CA LEU A 209 -4.42 -10.26 -1.45
C LEU A 209 -3.51 -9.02 -1.35
N VAL A 210 -2.28 -9.18 -0.85
CA VAL A 210 -1.32 -8.07 -0.77
C VAL A 210 -0.96 -7.53 -2.16
N ALA A 211 -0.80 -8.42 -3.15
CA ALA A 211 -0.55 -8.01 -4.53
C ALA A 211 -1.73 -7.23 -5.13
N GLN A 212 -2.96 -7.67 -4.86
CA GLN A 212 -4.19 -6.99 -5.29
C GLN A 212 -4.31 -5.60 -4.65
N GLU A 213 -4.07 -5.47 -3.34
CA GLU A 213 -4.08 -4.18 -2.63
C GLU A 213 -3.04 -3.21 -3.21
N ARG A 214 -1.82 -3.70 -3.48
CA ARG A 214 -0.78 -2.91 -4.15
C ARG A 214 -1.19 -2.50 -5.57
N GLY A 215 -1.83 -3.39 -6.32
CA GLY A 215 -2.35 -3.09 -7.66
C GLY A 215 -3.41 -1.99 -7.65
N ILE A 216 -4.35 -2.05 -6.70
CA ILE A 216 -5.38 -1.01 -6.52
C ILE A 216 -4.73 0.33 -6.14
N ALA A 217 -3.80 0.34 -5.18
CA ALA A 217 -3.09 1.56 -4.80
C ALA A 217 -2.31 2.18 -5.97
N GLY A 218 -1.65 1.33 -6.78
CA GLY A 218 -0.96 1.75 -8.00
C GLY A 218 -1.90 2.35 -9.04
N ALA A 219 -3.08 1.75 -9.27
CA ALA A 219 -4.08 2.26 -10.19
C ALA A 219 -4.63 3.63 -9.74
N ILE A 220 -4.90 3.80 -8.44
CA ILE A 220 -5.36 5.08 -7.87
C ILE A 220 -4.30 6.18 -8.06
N GLU A 221 -3.03 5.88 -7.83
CA GLU A 221 -1.97 6.87 -8.04
C GLU A 221 -1.78 7.21 -9.53
N ALA A 222 -1.87 6.22 -10.42
CA ALA A 222 -1.82 6.45 -11.86
C ALA A 222 -2.99 7.34 -12.34
N GLU A 223 -4.21 7.10 -11.83
CA GLU A 223 -5.37 7.95 -12.09
C GLU A 223 -5.14 9.39 -11.62
N ARG A 224 -4.66 9.59 -10.39
CA ARG A 224 -4.33 10.93 -9.86
C ARG A 224 -3.26 11.65 -10.67
N GLN A 225 -2.27 10.93 -11.19
CA GLN A 225 -1.26 11.51 -12.07
C GLN A 225 -1.85 11.88 -13.43
N ALA A 226 -2.73 11.05 -13.99
CA ALA A 226 -3.42 11.35 -15.24
C ALA A 226 -4.30 12.60 -15.13
N LEU A 227 -5.08 12.73 -14.05
CA LEU A 227 -5.91 13.92 -13.79
C LEU A 227 -5.05 15.19 -13.65
N ARG A 228 -3.95 15.15 -12.89
CA ARG A 228 -3.02 16.29 -12.80
C ARG A 228 -2.43 16.70 -14.15
N ARG A 229 -2.14 15.74 -15.03
CA ARG A 229 -1.66 16.02 -16.39
C ARG A 229 -2.75 16.64 -17.26
N LEU A 230 -3.99 16.18 -17.11
CA LEU A 230 -5.15 16.76 -17.78
C LEU A 230 -5.34 18.22 -17.37
N ASP A 231 -5.38 18.52 -16.07
CA ASP A 231 -5.54 19.89 -15.55
C ASP A 231 -4.42 20.82 -16.06
N GLN A 232 -3.18 20.34 -16.10
CA GLN A 232 -2.05 21.10 -16.64
C GLN A 232 -2.20 21.39 -18.14
N ALA A 233 -2.68 20.42 -18.92
CA ALA A 233 -2.93 20.57 -20.34
C ALA A 233 -4.10 21.54 -20.60
N GLU A 234 -5.16 21.48 -19.81
CA GLU A 234 -6.29 22.42 -19.86
C GLU A 234 -5.84 23.85 -19.53
N ALA A 235 -5.10 24.04 -18.44
CA ALA A 235 -4.54 25.35 -18.07
C ALA A 235 -3.56 25.89 -19.12
N ALA A 236 -2.82 25.02 -19.82
CA ALA A 236 -1.96 25.44 -20.93
C ALA A 236 -2.78 25.88 -22.15
N LYS A 237 -3.85 25.13 -22.49
CA LYS A 237 -4.78 25.48 -23.55
C LYS A 237 -5.45 26.84 -23.29
N GLU A 238 -5.92 27.09 -22.06
CA GLU A 238 -6.52 28.38 -21.67
C GLU A 238 -5.53 29.54 -21.80
N ARG A 239 -4.28 29.36 -21.36
CA ARG A 239 -3.21 30.36 -21.52
C ARG A 239 -2.94 30.69 -22.99
N ILE A 240 -2.89 29.67 -23.86
CA ILE A 240 -2.72 29.87 -25.30
C ILE A 240 -3.93 30.61 -25.89
N ALA A 241 -5.15 30.23 -25.52
CA ALA A 241 -6.37 30.90 -25.98
C ALA A 241 -6.41 32.38 -25.57
N ALA A 242 -6.03 32.69 -24.32
CA ALA A 242 -5.93 34.07 -23.84
C ALA A 242 -4.87 34.87 -24.62
N ARG A 243 -3.70 34.27 -24.88
CA ARG A 243 -2.65 34.93 -25.68
C ARG A 243 -3.07 35.17 -27.12
N LEU A 244 -3.80 34.24 -27.73
CA LEU A 244 -4.36 34.43 -29.07
C LEU A 244 -5.37 35.57 -29.11
N ALA A 245 -6.25 35.68 -28.10
CA ALA A 245 -7.21 36.78 -28.00
C ALA A 245 -6.51 38.14 -27.83
N GLU A 246 -5.46 38.21 -27.02
CA GLU A 246 -4.64 39.41 -26.85
C GLU A 246 -3.95 39.81 -28.16
N LEU A 247 -3.34 38.85 -28.87
CA LEU A 247 -2.70 39.11 -30.17
C LEU A 247 -3.72 39.59 -31.21
N ALA A 248 -4.93 39.03 -31.23
CA ALA A 248 -5.99 39.47 -32.12
C ALA A 248 -6.47 40.89 -31.80
N ALA A 249 -6.61 41.24 -30.52
CA ALA A 249 -6.95 42.60 -30.08
C ALA A 249 -5.87 43.61 -30.50
N ASN A 250 -4.59 43.30 -30.21
CA ASN A 250 -3.46 44.13 -30.61
C ASN A 250 -3.37 44.32 -32.13
N ALA A 251 -3.62 43.26 -32.91
CA ALA A 251 -3.66 43.36 -34.36
C ALA A 251 -4.75 44.33 -34.83
N GLY A 252 -5.97 44.24 -34.25
CA GLY A 252 -7.06 45.17 -34.55
C GLY A 252 -6.76 46.62 -34.17
N GLU A 253 -6.09 46.85 -33.03
CA GLU A 253 -5.65 48.19 -32.62
C GLU A 253 -4.63 48.78 -33.59
N ILE A 254 -3.65 47.98 -34.03
CA ILE A 254 -2.64 48.39 -35.02
C ILE A 254 -3.32 48.72 -36.36
N GLU A 255 -4.27 47.91 -36.82
CA GLU A 255 -5.05 48.18 -38.04
C GLU A 255 -5.82 49.51 -37.94
N ALA A 256 -6.43 49.78 -36.78
CA ALA A 256 -7.11 51.05 -36.52
C ALA A 256 -6.13 52.25 -36.53
N GLN A 257 -4.96 52.10 -35.91
CA GLN A 257 -3.90 53.12 -35.92
C GLN A 257 -3.38 53.40 -37.34
N ILE A 258 -3.14 52.35 -38.13
CA ILE A 258 -2.73 52.48 -39.54
C ILE A 258 -3.81 53.24 -40.33
N THR A 259 -5.08 52.89 -40.14
CA THR A 259 -6.19 53.55 -40.82
C THR A 259 -6.28 55.04 -40.44
N ALA A 260 -6.18 55.36 -39.15
CA ALA A 260 -6.18 56.75 -38.67
C ALA A 260 -4.98 57.55 -39.21
N ALA A 261 -3.77 57.00 -39.13
CA ALA A 261 -2.57 57.66 -39.66
C ALA A 261 -2.66 57.88 -41.17
N ALA A 262 -3.19 56.92 -41.93
CA ALA A 262 -3.42 57.07 -43.37
C ALA A 262 -4.44 58.19 -43.69
N ALA A 263 -5.48 58.31 -42.87
CA ALA A 263 -6.45 59.40 -42.98
C ALA A 263 -5.81 60.77 -42.66
N GLU A 264 -5.00 60.86 -41.61
CA GLU A 264 -4.26 62.08 -41.25
C GLU A 264 -3.27 62.49 -42.33
N VAL A 265 -2.51 61.55 -42.91
CA VAL A 265 -1.59 61.83 -44.02
C VAL A 265 -2.36 62.36 -45.23
N THR A 266 -3.50 61.76 -45.57
CA THR A 266 -4.36 62.23 -46.64
C THR A 266 -4.86 63.64 -46.37
N ALA A 267 -5.38 63.90 -45.17
CA ALA A 267 -5.87 65.21 -44.77
C ALA A 267 -4.76 66.28 -44.81
N ALA A 268 -3.57 65.97 -44.28
CA ALA A 268 -2.41 66.85 -44.31
C ALA A 268 -1.93 67.16 -45.74
N ARG A 269 -1.96 66.17 -46.65
CA ARG A 269 -1.66 66.39 -48.08
C ARG A 269 -2.67 67.33 -48.73
N THR A 270 -3.95 67.12 -48.50
CA THR A 270 -5.01 68.00 -49.01
C THR A 270 -4.88 69.42 -48.45
N GLN A 271 -4.57 69.58 -47.16
CA GLN A 271 -4.33 70.91 -46.59
C GLN A 271 -3.12 71.59 -47.21
N ARG A 272 -2.02 70.84 -47.41
CA ARG A 272 -0.82 71.36 -48.08
C ARG A 272 -1.11 71.85 -49.50
N GLU A 273 -1.93 71.13 -50.26
CA GLU A 273 -2.35 71.53 -51.61
C GLU A 273 -3.22 72.79 -51.64
N ARG A 274 -3.92 73.11 -50.54
CA ARG A 274 -4.75 74.32 -50.42
C ARG A 274 -3.97 75.55 -49.96
N LEU A 275 -2.72 75.40 -49.55
CA LEU A 275 -1.88 76.53 -49.15
C LEU A 275 -1.53 77.38 -50.39
N PRO A 276 -1.71 78.70 -50.35
CA PRO A 276 -1.31 79.58 -51.44
C PRO A 276 0.22 79.60 -51.60
N ALA A 277 0.68 80.02 -52.78
CA ALA A 277 2.11 80.17 -53.05
C ALA A 277 2.74 81.19 -52.09
N ARG A 278 3.74 80.76 -51.32
CA ARG A 278 4.43 81.57 -50.29
C ARG A 278 4.95 82.91 -50.80
N ASP A 279 5.37 82.96 -52.06
CA ASP A 279 5.95 84.16 -52.66
C ASP A 279 4.90 85.25 -52.89
N ALA A 280 3.64 84.87 -53.16
CA ALA A 280 2.55 85.83 -53.35
C ALA A 280 2.16 86.54 -52.04
N GLU A 281 2.14 85.82 -50.92
CA GLU A 281 1.85 86.40 -49.60
C GLU A 281 3.01 87.25 -49.07
N ARG A 282 4.25 86.86 -49.33
CA ARG A 282 5.44 87.65 -48.96
C ARG A 282 5.45 89.00 -49.68
N ALA A 283 5.22 89.00 -50.99
CA ALA A 283 5.14 90.23 -51.77
C ALA A 283 3.99 91.14 -51.32
N ALA A 284 2.82 90.57 -50.97
CA ALA A 284 1.69 91.33 -50.45
C ALA A 284 1.98 91.96 -49.08
N LEU A 285 2.67 91.25 -48.18
CA LEU A 285 3.10 91.76 -46.88
C LEU A 285 4.11 92.89 -47.02
N ASP A 286 5.15 92.70 -47.83
CA ASP A 286 6.18 93.71 -48.07
C ASP A 286 5.56 95.00 -48.67
N ALA A 287 4.62 94.84 -49.61
CA ALA A 287 3.86 95.96 -50.19
C ALA A 287 2.94 96.66 -49.16
N ALA A 288 2.40 95.94 -48.18
CA ALA A 288 1.62 96.55 -47.09
C ALA A 288 2.51 97.30 -46.09
N GLN A 289 3.69 96.76 -45.76
CA GLN A 289 4.66 97.42 -44.90
C GLN A 289 5.19 98.70 -45.54
N ALA A 290 5.58 98.66 -46.82
CA ALA A 290 6.03 99.84 -47.56
C ALA A 290 4.96 100.94 -47.60
N ARG A 291 3.68 100.58 -47.77
CA ARG A 291 2.55 101.53 -47.71
C ARG A 291 2.38 102.15 -46.33
N ASN A 292 2.53 101.37 -45.25
CA ASN A 292 2.44 101.88 -43.88
C ASN A 292 3.57 102.86 -43.57
N GLU A 293 4.81 102.51 -43.96
CA GLU A 293 5.98 103.35 -43.74
C GLU A 293 5.84 104.68 -44.51
N ALA A 294 5.44 104.63 -45.78
CA ALA A 294 5.17 105.83 -46.58
C ALA A 294 4.09 106.73 -45.95
N ALA A 295 3.01 106.14 -45.43
CA ALA A 295 1.95 106.89 -44.75
C ALA A 295 2.46 107.55 -43.45
N ARG A 296 3.32 106.86 -42.67
CA ARG A 296 3.95 107.43 -41.47
C ARG A 296 4.85 108.62 -41.81
N THR A 297 5.70 108.48 -42.83
CA THR A 297 6.57 109.58 -43.28
C THR A 297 5.74 110.79 -43.73
N ALA A 298 4.65 110.56 -44.46
CA ALA A 298 3.75 111.63 -44.92
C ALA A 298 3.09 112.38 -43.75
N VAL A 299 2.63 111.68 -42.70
CA VAL A 299 2.06 112.32 -41.50
C VAL A 299 3.11 113.16 -40.77
N GLN A 300 4.35 112.66 -40.63
CA GLN A 300 5.43 113.41 -39.99
C GLN A 300 5.77 114.69 -40.78
N ALA A 301 5.81 114.62 -42.11
CA ALA A 301 6.03 115.78 -42.96
C ALA A 301 4.90 116.82 -42.81
N ALA A 302 3.64 116.38 -42.84
CA ALA A 302 2.49 117.27 -42.67
C ALA A 302 2.47 117.96 -41.29
N LEU A 303 2.87 117.25 -40.22
CA LEU A 303 3.01 117.84 -38.89
C LEU A 303 4.15 118.87 -38.83
N ALA A 304 5.27 118.61 -39.50
CA ALA A 304 6.38 119.56 -39.60
C ALA A 304 5.97 120.83 -40.37
N ASP A 305 5.24 120.67 -41.48
CA ASP A 305 4.70 121.80 -42.26
C ASP A 305 3.72 122.63 -41.43
N LEU A 306 2.83 122.00 -40.67
CA LEU A 306 1.90 122.68 -39.76
C LEU A 306 2.66 123.48 -38.69
N ALA A 307 3.66 122.89 -38.06
CA ALA A 307 4.49 123.57 -37.06
C ALA A 307 5.24 124.79 -37.65
N ALA A 308 5.73 124.68 -38.89
CA ALA A 308 6.37 125.79 -39.60
C ALA A 308 5.37 126.93 -39.91
N GLN A 309 4.14 126.59 -40.30
CA GLN A 309 3.07 127.58 -40.52
C GLN A 309 2.69 128.29 -39.22
N ASP A 310 2.55 127.57 -38.11
CA ASP A 310 2.26 128.15 -36.80
C ASP A 310 3.36 129.11 -36.33
N GLN A 311 4.63 128.75 -36.53
CA GLN A 311 5.76 129.66 -36.27
C GLN A 311 5.72 130.90 -37.16
N ALA A 312 5.47 130.74 -38.46
CA ALA A 312 5.36 131.87 -39.38
C ALA A 312 4.22 132.82 -39.00
N LEU A 313 3.08 132.27 -38.56
CA LEU A 313 1.93 133.05 -38.09
C LEU A 313 2.24 133.80 -36.79
N ALA A 314 2.98 133.19 -35.87
CA ALA A 314 3.44 133.85 -34.64
C ALA A 314 4.36 135.05 -34.95
N VAL A 315 5.34 134.88 -35.86
CA VAL A 315 6.22 135.97 -36.31
C VAL A 315 5.44 137.09 -37.01
N ALA A 316 4.44 136.74 -37.82
CA ALA A 316 3.58 137.72 -38.48
C ALA A 316 2.75 138.54 -37.48
N ARG A 317 2.21 137.90 -36.42
CA ARG A 317 1.49 138.57 -35.34
C ARG A 317 2.39 139.54 -34.57
N GLU A 318 3.63 139.15 -34.28
CA GLU A 318 4.60 140.01 -33.60
C GLU A 318 4.98 141.23 -34.45
N ARG A 319 5.18 141.04 -35.76
CA ARG A 319 5.39 142.16 -36.71
C ARG A 319 4.19 143.11 -36.77
N LEU A 320 2.97 142.59 -36.79
CA LEU A 320 1.76 143.41 -36.79
C LEU A 320 1.64 144.25 -35.52
N ALA A 321 1.92 143.66 -34.35
CA ALA A 321 1.92 144.38 -33.07
C ALA A 321 2.97 145.51 -33.05
N ALA A 322 4.17 145.27 -33.58
CA ALA A 322 5.21 146.29 -33.72
C ALA A 322 4.77 147.44 -34.65
N GLN A 323 4.17 147.12 -35.80
CA GLN A 323 3.65 148.14 -36.74
C GLN A 323 2.51 148.99 -36.13
N GLN A 324 1.61 148.37 -35.35
CA GLN A 324 0.54 149.08 -34.64
C GLN A 324 1.09 150.04 -33.57
N ALA A 325 2.11 149.61 -32.82
CA ALA A 325 2.79 150.45 -31.84
C ALA A 325 3.50 151.65 -32.50
N ASP A 326 4.19 151.42 -33.63
CA ASP A 326 4.78 152.50 -34.43
C ASP A 326 3.71 153.49 -34.90
N HIS A 327 2.60 153.01 -35.49
CA HIS A 327 1.51 153.86 -35.97
C HIS A 327 0.94 154.76 -34.86
N ALA A 328 0.69 154.21 -33.66
CA ALA A 328 0.25 154.98 -32.50
C ALA A 328 1.29 156.04 -32.08
N GLY A 329 2.59 155.72 -32.16
CA GLY A 329 3.69 156.65 -31.90
C GLY A 329 3.79 157.79 -32.91
N TRP A 330 3.50 157.54 -34.19
CA TRP A 330 3.42 158.59 -35.22
C TRP A 330 2.21 159.52 -35.01
N GLN A 331 1.04 158.97 -34.65
CA GLN A 331 -0.16 159.76 -34.33
C GLN A 331 0.04 160.66 -33.09
N ALA A 332 0.66 160.13 -32.03
CA ALA A 332 0.96 160.92 -30.83
C ALA A 332 1.86 162.13 -31.15
N ARG A 333 2.91 161.92 -31.96
CA ARG A 333 3.83 162.99 -32.39
C ARG A 333 3.16 164.05 -33.25
N SER A 334 2.24 163.67 -34.13
CA SER A 334 1.44 164.61 -34.92
C SER A 334 0.53 165.47 -34.03
N SER A 335 -0.16 164.86 -33.06
CA SER A 335 -1.06 165.58 -32.15
C SER A 335 -0.33 166.53 -31.17
N ASP A 336 0.93 166.23 -30.86
CA ASP A 336 1.78 167.09 -30.01
C ASP A 336 2.31 168.30 -30.82
N ALA A 337 2.64 168.09 -32.10
CA ALA A 337 3.03 169.16 -33.01
C ALA A 337 1.88 170.18 -33.25
N GLU A 338 0.64 169.71 -33.45
CA GLU A 338 -0.54 170.57 -33.57
C GLU A 338 -0.79 171.42 -32.31
N ARG A 339 -0.63 170.82 -31.12
CA ARG A 339 -0.75 171.52 -29.84
C ARG A 339 0.28 172.63 -29.69
N ARG A 340 1.54 172.36 -30.06
CA ARG A 340 2.62 173.35 -29.98
C ARG A 340 2.39 174.52 -30.93
N MET A 341 1.90 174.29 -32.15
CA MET A 341 1.60 175.37 -33.11
C MET A 341 0.46 176.29 -32.63
N ALA A 342 -0.57 175.73 -31.99
CA ALA A 342 -1.67 176.52 -31.42
C ALA A 342 -1.21 177.39 -30.23
N GLU A 343 -0.24 176.91 -29.44
CA GLU A 343 0.31 177.64 -28.30
C GLU A 343 1.24 178.78 -28.72
N THR A 344 2.09 178.60 -29.74
CA THR A 344 2.90 179.70 -30.31
C THR A 344 2.04 180.78 -30.95
N GLY A 345 0.93 180.40 -31.58
CA GLY A 345 -0.03 181.36 -32.14
C GLY A 345 -0.65 182.29 -31.08
N ARG A 346 -0.97 181.77 -29.89
CA ARG A 346 -1.48 182.59 -28.78
C ARG A 346 -0.45 183.57 -28.23
N ARG A 347 0.81 183.13 -28.06
CA ARG A 347 1.87 183.96 -27.46
C ARG A 347 2.29 185.15 -28.34
N LEU A 348 2.12 185.06 -29.67
CA LEU A 348 2.42 186.16 -30.59
C LEU A 348 1.38 187.29 -30.57
N ALA A 349 0.16 187.03 -30.10
CA ALA A 349 -0.92 188.03 -30.05
C ALA A 349 -0.90 188.92 -28.80
N GLU A 350 -0.16 188.55 -27.74
CA GLU A 350 -0.12 189.28 -26.46
C GLU A 350 0.95 190.40 -26.37
N ILE A 351 1.72 190.64 -27.44
CA ILE A 351 2.83 191.63 -27.44
C ILE A 351 2.55 192.83 -28.40
N ALA A 352 1.33 192.98 -28.93
CA ALA A 352 0.86 194.17 -29.65
C ALA A 352 -0.12 194.98 -28.80
#